data_AF-A0AAD7HH53-F1
#
_entry.id   AF-A0AAD7HH53-F1
#
_cell.length_a   1.000
_cell.length_b   1.000
_cell.length_c   1.000
_cell.angle_alpha   90.00
_cell.angle_beta   90.00
_cell.angle_gamma   90.00
#
_symmetry.space_group_name_H-M   'P 1'
#
loop_
_entity.id
_entity.type
_entity.pdbx_description
1 polymer ?
#
loop_
_entity_poly.entity_id
_entity_poly.type
_entity_poly.pdbx_seq_one_letter_code
_entity_poly.pdbx_strand_id
1 'polypeptide(L)'
;PRWTRGNPKSYINSLTIPNPPSDKRYSYRVMKGDSDLGIRPTYERDPDGSQRVNLLEYNQGYGISDRTRIRVYAVDEVGSTEMIAEWPANN
;
A
#
# COMPACT_ATOMS: atom_id res chain seq x y z
N PRO A 1 4.71 3.37 -9.26
CA PRO A 1 4.75 3.05 -7.80
C PRO A 1 6.09 2.39 -7.47
N ARG A 2 6.64 2.64 -6.26
CA ARG A 2 7.93 2.07 -5.82
C ARG A 2 7.77 1.28 -4.53
N TRP A 3 8.11 0.00 -4.56
CA TRP A 3 8.08 -0.87 -3.38
C TRP A 3 9.40 -0.78 -2.60
N THR A 4 9.29 -0.73 -1.28
CA THR A 4 10.46 -0.70 -0.38
C THR A 4 10.51 -1.98 0.44
N ARG A 5 11.64 -2.68 0.33
CA ARG A 5 11.92 -3.88 1.13
C ARG A 5 12.30 -3.51 2.57
N GLY A 6 11.92 -4.36 3.50
CA GLY A 6 12.27 -4.28 4.90
C GLY A 6 13.57 -4.99 5.26
N ASN A 7 13.68 -5.31 6.55
CA ASN A 7 14.72 -6.18 7.10
C ASN A 7 14.05 -7.36 7.82
N PRO A 8 14.27 -8.62 7.39
CA PRO A 8 15.10 -9.03 6.26
C PRO A 8 14.50 -8.61 4.91
N LYS A 9 15.34 -8.56 3.86
CA LYS A 9 14.94 -8.07 2.53
C LYS A 9 13.82 -8.87 1.87
N SER A 10 13.51 -10.08 2.36
CA SER A 10 12.38 -10.92 1.92
C SER A 10 10.99 -10.40 2.33
N TYR A 11 10.92 -9.23 2.97
CA TYR A 11 9.67 -8.57 3.31
C TYR A 11 9.55 -7.23 2.59
N ILE A 12 8.33 -6.88 2.22
CA ILE A 12 7.93 -5.59 1.68
C ILE A 12 7.30 -4.79 2.82
N ASN A 13 7.85 -3.61 3.10
CA ASN A 13 7.41 -2.78 4.22
C ASN A 13 6.53 -1.63 3.79
N SER A 14 6.75 -1.08 2.59
CA SER A 14 5.98 0.07 2.13
C SER A 14 5.90 0.17 0.61
N LEU A 15 4.94 0.97 0.17
CA LEU A 15 4.76 1.40 -1.20
C LEU A 15 4.81 2.93 -1.23
N THR A 16 5.62 3.51 -2.09
CA THR A 16 5.61 4.95 -2.40
C THR A 16 4.90 5.17 -3.73
N ILE A 17 3.91 6.06 -3.72
CA ILE A 17 3.13 6.51 -4.88
C ILE A 17 3.65 7.91 -5.23
N PRO A 18 4.34 8.11 -6.37
CA PRO A 18 5.05 9.37 -6.63
C PRO A 18 4.16 10.61 -6.74
N ASN A 19 2.99 10.49 -7.37
CA ASN A 19 2.08 11.61 -7.60
C ASN A 19 0.63 11.09 -7.63
N PRO A 20 0.03 10.76 -6.47
CA PRO A 20 -1.37 10.35 -6.44
C PRO A 20 -2.29 11.52 -6.82
N PRO A 21 -3.46 11.27 -7.41
CA PRO A 21 -4.49 12.30 -7.65
C PRO A 21 -4.84 13.05 -6.36
N SER A 22 -4.98 14.37 -6.43
CA SER A 22 -5.31 15.26 -5.29
C SER A 22 -6.75 15.79 -5.31
N ASP A 23 -7.55 15.31 -6.25
CA ASP A 23 -8.93 15.72 -6.46
C ASP A 23 -9.84 15.32 -5.29
N LYS A 24 -9.48 14.25 -4.58
CA LYS A 24 -10.22 13.72 -3.43
C LYS A 24 -9.26 13.32 -2.31
N ARG A 25 -9.81 13.17 -1.10
CA ARG A 25 -9.10 12.48 -0.03
C ARG A 25 -9.21 10.98 -0.26
N TYR A 26 -8.07 10.32 -0.42
CA TYR A 26 -8.01 8.88 -0.59
C TYR A 26 -7.59 8.20 0.71
N SER A 27 -8.22 7.07 1.00
CA SER A 27 -7.69 6.06 1.91
C SER A 27 -7.12 4.91 1.10
N TYR A 28 -6.41 3.98 1.74
CA TYR A 28 -5.87 2.81 1.05
C TYR A 28 -6.36 1.52 1.68
N ARG A 29 -6.75 0.56 0.84
CA ARG A 29 -7.00 -0.84 1.20
C ARG A 29 -5.80 -1.68 0.80
N VAL A 30 -5.35 -2.57 1.67
CA VAL A 30 -4.24 -3.49 1.38
C VAL A 30 -4.75 -4.93 1.44
N MET A 31 -4.51 -5.68 0.36
CA MET A 31 -4.74 -7.12 0.31
C MET A 31 -3.41 -7.87 0.37
N LYS A 32 -3.35 -8.92 1.19
CA LYS A 32 -2.23 -9.86 1.32
C LYS A 32 -2.70 -11.25 0.86
N GLY A 33 -2.28 -11.67 -0.33
CA GLY A 33 -2.93 -12.80 -1.00
C GLY A 33 -4.41 -12.48 -1.16
N ASP A 34 -5.27 -13.35 -0.65
CA ASP A 34 -6.73 -13.16 -0.62
C ASP A 34 -7.26 -12.58 0.70
N SER A 35 -6.38 -12.28 1.66
CA SER A 35 -6.76 -11.65 2.92
C SER A 35 -6.84 -10.13 2.78
N ASP A 36 -8.00 -9.54 3.11
CA ASP A 36 -8.16 -8.09 3.26
C ASP A 36 -7.60 -7.65 4.62
N LEU A 37 -6.60 -6.78 4.60
CA LEU A 37 -6.00 -6.21 5.82
C LEU A 37 -6.71 -4.92 6.26
N GLY A 38 -7.76 -4.52 5.55
CA GLY A 38 -8.60 -3.37 5.85
C GLY A 38 -8.17 -2.10 5.14
N ILE A 39 -8.92 -1.04 5.42
CA ILE A 39 -8.70 0.32 4.95
C ILE A 39 -8.04 1.13 6.06
N ARG A 40 -7.04 1.94 5.73
CA ARG A 40 -6.52 2.96 6.65
C ARG A 40 -6.45 4.33 5.98
N PRO A 41 -6.62 5.41 6.78
CA PRO A 41 -6.35 6.75 6.29
C PRO A 41 -4.89 6.84 5.84
N THR A 42 -4.64 7.73 4.90
CA THR A 42 -3.32 7.97 4.37
C THR A 42 -2.58 9.06 5.16
N TYR A 43 -1.25 9.07 5.09
CA TYR A 43 -0.46 10.20 5.57
C TYR A 43 -0.62 11.41 4.65
N GLU A 44 -0.20 12.57 5.16
CA GLU A 44 0.06 13.73 4.30
C GLU A 44 1.08 13.38 3.21
N ARG A 45 1.03 14.15 2.12
CA ARG A 45 2.02 14.01 1.05
C ARG A 45 3.37 14.49 1.52
N ASP A 46 4.41 13.80 1.08
CA ASP A 46 5.78 14.25 1.23
C ASP A 46 5.99 15.54 0.39
N PRO A 47 7.00 16.38 0.69
CA PRO A 47 7.26 17.63 -0.02
C PRO A 47 7.48 17.46 -1.54
N ASP A 48 7.86 16.26 -1.98
CA ASP A 48 8.02 15.91 -3.39
C ASP A 48 6.70 15.52 -4.09
N GLY A 49 5.58 15.61 -3.38
CA GLY A 49 4.24 15.24 -3.85
C GLY A 49 3.89 13.76 -3.68
N SER A 50 4.85 12.95 -3.24
CA SER A 50 4.65 11.51 -3.10
C SER A 50 3.87 11.16 -1.84
N GLN A 51 3.35 9.94 -1.82
CA GLN A 51 2.58 9.44 -0.70
C GLN A 51 2.96 8.00 -0.39
N ARG A 52 3.21 7.73 0.89
CA ARG A 52 3.68 6.42 1.35
C ARG A 52 2.54 5.63 1.98
N VAL A 53 2.38 4.39 1.56
CA VAL A 53 1.55 3.38 2.23
C VAL A 53 2.47 2.49 3.07
N ASN A 54 2.36 2.57 4.39
CA ASN A 54 3.17 1.77 5.32
C ASN A 54 2.45 0.43 5.64
N LEU A 55 2.92 -0.67 5.05
CA LEU A 55 2.26 -1.98 5.17
C LEU A 55 2.32 -2.55 6.59
N LEU A 56 3.26 -2.09 7.42
CA LEU A 56 3.38 -2.53 8.82
C LEU A 56 2.13 -2.15 9.61
N GLU A 57 1.49 -1.01 9.30
CA GLU A 57 0.26 -0.61 9.98
C GLU A 57 -0.91 -1.55 9.67
N TYR A 58 -0.94 -2.08 8.44
CA TYR A 58 -1.96 -3.03 8.01
C TYR A 58 -1.71 -4.45 8.54
N ASN A 59 -0.43 -4.83 8.71
CA ASN A 59 -0.02 -6.19 9.03
C ASN A 59 0.66 -6.28 10.41
N GLN A 60 0.03 -5.64 11.41
CA GLN A 60 0.36 -5.81 12.84
C GLN A 60 1.83 -5.52 13.21
N GLY A 61 2.43 -4.51 12.58
CA GLY A 61 3.83 -4.12 12.80
C GLY A 61 4.84 -4.86 11.93
N TYR A 62 4.41 -5.79 11.08
CA TYR A 62 5.29 -6.60 10.23
C TYR A 62 5.14 -6.26 8.75
N GLY A 63 6.24 -6.32 8.01
CA GLY A 63 6.19 -6.32 6.53
C GLY A 63 5.47 -7.56 5.99
N ILE A 64 5.12 -7.54 4.70
CA ILE A 64 4.50 -8.67 4.00
C ILE A 64 5.57 -9.43 3.23
N SER A 65 5.60 -10.76 3.33
CA SER A 65 6.58 -11.57 2.59
C SER A 65 6.50 -11.28 1.08
N ASP A 66 7.64 -11.15 0.43
CA ASP A 66 7.73 -10.92 -1.02
C ASP A 66 7.30 -12.11 -1.89
N ARG A 67 7.06 -13.27 -1.26
CA ARG A 67 6.41 -14.43 -1.87
C ARG A 67 4.89 -14.34 -1.90
N THR A 68 4.32 -13.45 -1.10
CA THR A 68 2.88 -13.22 -1.06
C THR A 68 2.50 -12.12 -2.04
N ARG A 69 1.45 -12.35 -2.84
CA ARG A 69 0.88 -11.30 -3.68
C ARG A 69 0.37 -10.15 -2.80
N ILE A 70 0.68 -8.91 -3.16
CA ILE A 70 0.19 -7.71 -2.45
C ILE A 70 -0.59 -6.87 -3.44
N ARG A 71 -1.81 -6.47 -3.09
CA ARG A 71 -2.59 -5.53 -3.91
C ARG A 71 -2.95 -4.33 -3.05
N VAL A 72 -2.75 -3.13 -3.58
CA VAL A 72 -3.11 -1.88 -2.90
C VAL A 72 -4.15 -1.16 -3.74
N TYR A 73 -5.25 -0.77 -3.11
CA TYR A 73 -6.35 -0.06 -3.73
C TYR A 73 -6.48 1.32 -3.11
N ALA A 74 -6.65 2.35 -3.94
CA ALA A 74 -7.16 3.63 -3.50
C ALA A 74 -8.66 3.50 -3.23
N VAL A 75 -9.13 4.09 -2.14
CA VAL A 75 -10.55 4.14 -1.74
C VAL A 75 -10.94 5.60 -1.61
N ASP A 76 -11.95 6.02 -2.37
CA ASP A 76 -12.45 7.40 -2.31
C ASP A 76 -13.55 7.56 -1.24
N GLU A 77 -14.02 8.80 -1.04
CA GLU A 77 -14.99 9.16 0.00
C GLU A 77 -16.36 8.49 -0.17
N VAL A 78 -16.71 8.04 -1.38
CA VAL A 78 -17.96 7.31 -1.66
C VAL A 78 -17.77 5.79 -1.64
N GLY A 79 -16.57 5.30 -1.30
CA GLY A 79 -16.24 3.89 -1.17
C GLY A 79 -15.87 3.19 -2.47
N SER A 80 -15.68 3.94 -3.57
CA SER A 80 -15.17 3.37 -4.82
C SER A 80 -13.73 2.93 -4.65
N THR A 81 -13.37 1.77 -5.20
CA THR A 81 -12.03 1.20 -5.08
C THR A 81 -11.35 1.03 -6.43
N GLU A 82 -10.13 1.54 -6.57
CA GLU A 82 -9.29 1.38 -7.75
C GLU A 82 -7.94 0.78 -7.38
N MET A 83 -7.49 -0.25 -8.10
CA MET A 83 -6.18 -0.86 -7.84
C MET A 83 -5.06 0.04 -8.36
N ILE A 84 -4.18 0.47 -7.47
CA ILE A 84 -3.09 1.41 -7.81
C ILE A 84 -1.72 0.76 -7.90
N ALA A 85 -1.56 -0.42 -7.29
CA ALA A 85 -0.30 -1.16 -7.31
C ALA A 85 -0.51 -2.64 -7.00
N GLU A 86 0.35 -3.46 -7.60
CA GLU A 86 0.45 -4.88 -7.31
C GLU A 86 1.93 -5.27 -7.13
N TRP A 87 2.18 -6.10 -6.12
CA TRP A 87 3.39 -6.93 -6.01
C TRP A 87 2.98 -8.37 -6.35
N PRO A 88 3.57 -8.99 -7.40
CA PRO A 88 3.21 -10.34 -7.79
C PRO A 88 3.65 -11.36 -6.72
N ALA A 89 2.98 -12.50 -6.66
CA ALA A 89 3.52 -13.63 -5.89
C ALA A 89 4.77 -14.16 -6.62
N ASN A 90 5.93 -14.12 -5.96
CA ASN A 90 7.14 -14.74 -6.45
C ASN A 90 7.36 -16.05 -5.67
N ASN A 91 7.22 -17.19 -6.36
CA ASN A 91 7.53 -18.51 -5.80
C ASN A 91 9.03 -18.73 -5.68
#